data_AF-A0A968JP15-F1
#
_entry.id   AF-A0A968JP15-F1
#
_cell.length_a   1.000
_cell.length_b   1.000
_cell.length_c   1.000
_cell.angle_alpha   90.00
_cell.angle_beta   90.00
_cell.angle_gamma   90.00
#
_symmetry.space_group_name_H-M   'P 1'
#
loop_
_entity.id
_entity.type
_entity.pdbx_description
1 polymer ?
#
loop_
_entity_poly.entity_id
_entity_poly.type
_entity_poly.pdbx_seq_one_letter_code
_entity_poly.pdbx_strand_id
1 'polypeptide(L)'
;MQTPHHLSVLNHTYENGQMCNWSETRMSVTMIKALNWINDPLTDTSFNLEAKRDKRFQQLMAVRYPVNKAPAGAYVDSRAEIRDQITVWPFKFFHGPGLFNTNVPVIRLAEILLTRSILRFNMGNFSGAADDLNTVRKRSWDESIGGVYQPITTNNITAEMIHLERMVEMFNEPDRIEYLRSLKVDIPAGDRENTSVEPYTSERFVWAVPVEESIYNENL
;
A
#
# COMPACT_ATOMS: atom_id res chain seq x y z
N MET A 1 -7.66 -31.31 -3.86
CA MET A 1 -6.84 -30.67 -4.91
C MET A 1 -6.41 -29.33 -4.34
N GLN A 2 -5.16 -29.25 -3.86
CA GLN A 2 -4.62 -28.03 -3.22
C GLN A 2 -4.33 -27.01 -4.31
N THR A 3 -5.07 -25.90 -4.30
CA THR A 3 -4.83 -24.75 -5.16
C THR A 3 -3.50 -24.11 -4.76
N PRO A 4 -2.62 -23.75 -5.70
CA PRO A 4 -1.37 -23.10 -5.37
C PRO A 4 -1.65 -21.73 -4.72
N HIS A 5 -1.12 -21.56 -3.51
CA HIS A 5 -1.16 -20.33 -2.74
C HIS A 5 -0.17 -19.33 -3.32
N HIS A 6 -0.51 -18.71 -4.45
CA HIS A 6 0.19 -17.53 -4.94
C HIS A 6 -0.86 -16.60 -5.56
N LEU A 7 -0.98 -15.40 -4.98
CA LEU A 7 -2.02 -14.37 -5.16
C LEU A 7 -3.38 -14.57 -4.46
N SER A 8 -3.65 -15.70 -3.80
CA SER A 8 -4.94 -15.94 -3.12
C SER A 8 -5.26 -14.97 -1.97
N VAL A 9 -4.26 -14.31 -1.39
CA VAL A 9 -4.45 -13.43 -0.21
C VAL A 9 -5.07 -12.07 -0.55
N LEU A 10 -4.99 -11.62 -1.81
CA LEU A 10 -5.66 -10.37 -2.25
C LEU A 10 -7.18 -10.55 -2.31
N ASN A 11 -7.63 -11.78 -2.58
CA ASN A 11 -9.00 -12.11 -2.95
C ASN A 11 -9.93 -12.40 -1.76
N HIS A 12 -9.41 -12.42 -0.54
CA HIS A 12 -10.18 -12.72 0.67
C HIS A 12 -10.27 -11.51 1.60
N THR A 13 -10.37 -10.27 1.09
CA THR A 13 -10.66 -9.11 1.95
C THR A 13 -12.17 -8.93 2.18
N TYR A 14 -13.00 -9.36 1.23
CA TYR A 14 -14.45 -9.29 1.29
C TYR A 14 -15.08 -10.53 0.64
N GLU A 15 -16.03 -11.16 1.32
CA GLU A 15 -16.71 -12.39 0.89
C GLU A 15 -18.14 -12.41 1.47
N ASN A 16 -19.11 -12.98 0.74
CA ASN A 16 -20.49 -13.15 1.21
C ASN A 16 -21.16 -11.85 1.74
N GLY A 17 -20.85 -10.71 1.13
CA GLY A 17 -21.40 -9.41 1.54
C GLY A 17 -20.83 -8.89 2.87
N GLN A 18 -19.70 -9.42 3.33
CA GLN A 18 -19.01 -8.99 4.55
C GLN A 18 -17.50 -8.98 4.38
N MET A 19 -16.82 -8.21 5.22
CA MET A 19 -15.36 -8.23 5.32
C MET A 19 -14.88 -9.59 5.85
N CYS A 20 -14.02 -10.28 5.11
CA CYS A 20 -13.54 -11.61 5.50
C CYS A 20 -12.62 -11.52 6.75
N ASN A 21 -12.77 -12.47 7.65
CA ASN A 21 -12.05 -12.54 8.92
C ASN A 21 -10.63 -13.15 8.82
N TRP A 22 -10.22 -13.66 7.65
CA TRP A 22 -8.90 -14.29 7.41
C TRP A 22 -8.02 -13.54 6.39
N SER A 23 -8.24 -12.24 6.18
CA SER A 23 -7.39 -11.41 5.31
C SER A 23 -6.08 -11.03 6.01
N GLU A 24 -4.91 -11.18 5.36
CA GLU A 24 -3.61 -10.88 5.98
C GLU A 24 -3.00 -9.53 5.55
N THR A 25 -3.56 -8.85 4.55
CA THR A 25 -2.91 -7.68 3.90
C THR A 25 -3.51 -6.34 4.33
N ARG A 26 -3.30 -5.94 5.58
CA ARG A 26 -3.62 -4.58 6.07
C ARG A 26 -2.46 -3.61 5.88
N MET A 27 -2.76 -2.31 5.88
CA MET A 27 -1.72 -1.28 5.95
C MET A 27 -1.01 -1.36 7.30
N SER A 28 0.31 -1.24 7.27
CA SER A 28 1.14 -1.23 8.48
C SER A 28 0.85 -0.01 9.36
N VAL A 29 0.98 -0.19 10.67
CA VAL A 29 0.88 0.86 11.69
C VAL A 29 1.93 1.95 11.42
N THR A 30 3.15 1.56 11.07
CA THR A 30 4.21 2.52 10.72
C THR A 30 3.81 3.38 9.52
N MET A 31 3.16 2.81 8.50
CA MET A 31 2.72 3.56 7.33
C MET A 31 1.57 4.53 7.68
N ILE A 32 0.56 4.06 8.43
CA ILE A 32 -0.55 4.91 8.88
C ILE A 32 -0.03 6.12 9.66
N LYS A 33 0.96 5.91 10.53
CA LYS A 33 1.63 6.98 11.28
C LYS A 33 2.44 7.91 10.38
N ALA A 34 3.20 7.37 9.43
CA ALA A 34 3.99 8.17 8.48
C ALA A 34 3.12 9.05 7.56
N LEU A 35 1.91 8.57 7.22
CA LEU A 35 0.90 9.35 6.50
C LEU A 35 0.17 10.38 7.38
N ASN A 36 0.43 10.37 8.69
CA ASN A 36 -0.30 11.15 9.69
C ASN A 36 -1.82 10.91 9.64
N TRP A 37 -2.24 9.69 9.30
CA TRP A 37 -3.66 9.33 9.23
C TRP A 37 -4.27 9.10 10.61
N ILE A 38 -3.47 8.62 11.56
CA ILE A 38 -3.80 8.45 12.98
C ILE A 38 -2.53 8.82 13.78
N ASN A 39 -2.66 9.52 14.92
CA ASN A 39 -1.49 9.93 15.71
C ASN A 39 -0.82 8.74 16.39
N ASP A 40 -1.62 7.90 17.06
CA ASP A 40 -1.20 6.61 17.60
C ASP A 40 -2.13 5.48 17.11
N PRO A 41 -1.78 4.78 16.01
CA PRO A 41 -2.64 3.74 15.45
C PRO A 41 -2.89 2.54 16.37
N LEU A 42 -2.14 2.40 17.47
CA LEU A 42 -2.35 1.33 18.46
C LEU A 42 -3.42 1.66 19.50
N THR A 43 -3.70 2.93 19.74
CA THR A 43 -4.58 3.35 20.85
C THR A 43 -5.72 4.25 20.41
N ASP A 44 -5.48 5.12 19.41
CA ASP A 44 -6.44 6.06 18.88
C ASP A 44 -7.53 5.37 18.07
N THR A 45 -8.69 6.02 18.02
CA THR A 45 -9.85 5.53 17.26
C THR A 45 -10.42 6.50 16.25
N SER A 46 -9.67 7.55 15.93
CA SER A 46 -10.12 8.59 15.01
C SER A 46 -9.06 8.87 13.95
N PHE A 47 -9.56 9.06 12.73
CA PHE A 47 -8.72 9.49 11.62
C PHE A 47 -8.57 11.01 11.61
N ASN A 48 -7.33 11.44 11.39
CA ASN A 48 -6.94 12.81 11.16
C ASN A 48 -7.49 13.36 9.84
N LEU A 49 -7.36 14.67 9.64
CA LEU A 49 -7.79 15.34 8.41
C LEU A 49 -7.06 14.78 7.17
N GLU A 50 -5.81 14.38 7.34
CA GLU A 50 -4.91 13.81 6.34
C GLU A 50 -5.47 12.56 5.67
N ALA A 51 -6.08 11.67 6.46
CA ALA A 51 -6.75 10.50 5.93
C ALA A 51 -8.04 10.91 5.22
N LYS A 52 -8.82 11.79 5.86
CA LYS A 52 -10.15 12.15 5.38
C LYS A 52 -10.12 12.86 4.03
N ARG A 53 -9.11 13.69 3.78
CA ARG A 53 -8.91 14.41 2.52
C ARG A 53 -8.31 13.56 1.39
N ASP A 54 -7.85 12.35 1.68
CA ASP A 54 -7.34 11.43 0.66
C ASP A 54 -8.50 10.63 0.07
N LYS A 55 -8.84 10.89 -1.19
CA LYS A 55 -9.90 10.19 -1.91
C LYS A 55 -9.67 8.69 -1.96
N ARG A 56 -8.42 8.22 -1.98
CA ARG A 56 -8.11 6.78 -2.00
C ARG A 56 -8.48 6.12 -0.68
N PHE A 57 -8.24 6.80 0.44
CA PHE A 57 -8.69 6.32 1.75
C PHE A 57 -10.22 6.17 1.79
N GLN A 58 -10.94 7.14 1.24
CA GLN A 58 -12.41 7.12 1.20
C GLN A 58 -12.99 6.08 0.23
N GLN A 59 -12.34 5.88 -0.91
CA GLN A 59 -12.93 5.16 -2.05
C GLN A 59 -12.39 3.75 -2.23
N LEU A 60 -11.12 3.52 -1.88
CA LEU A 60 -10.37 2.32 -2.25
C LEU A 60 -9.89 1.53 -1.03
N MET A 61 -10.24 1.97 0.17
CA MET A 61 -9.88 1.34 1.42
C MET A 61 -11.11 1.12 2.28
N ALA A 62 -11.00 0.18 3.20
CA ALA A 62 -12.01 -0.09 4.20
C ALA A 62 -11.38 -0.07 5.59
N VAL A 63 -12.17 0.40 6.56
CA VAL A 63 -11.73 0.55 7.94
C VAL A 63 -12.44 -0.49 8.80
N ARG A 64 -11.67 -1.19 9.65
CA ARG A 64 -12.22 -2.00 10.75
C ARG A 64 -11.80 -1.43 12.09
N TYR A 65 -12.74 -1.47 13.03
CA TYR A 65 -12.57 -0.93 14.37
C TYR A 65 -12.42 -2.05 15.41
N PRO A 66 -11.78 -1.76 16.56
CA PRO A 66 -11.88 -2.60 17.75
C PRO A 66 -13.34 -2.82 18.14
N VAL A 67 -13.70 -4.06 18.53
CA VAL A 67 -15.09 -4.42 18.87
C VAL A 67 -15.68 -3.48 19.93
N ASN A 68 -14.89 -3.13 20.93
CA ASN A 68 -15.28 -2.26 22.04
C ASN A 68 -15.32 -0.76 21.70
N LYS A 69 -14.80 -0.35 20.54
CA LYS A 69 -14.69 1.07 20.15
C LYS A 69 -15.33 1.35 18.78
N ALA A 70 -16.08 0.40 18.23
CA ALA A 70 -16.69 0.51 16.92
C ALA A 70 -17.93 1.42 16.94
N PRO A 71 -18.03 2.42 16.04
CA PRO A 71 -19.29 3.12 15.80
C PRO A 71 -20.39 2.14 15.34
N ALA A 72 -21.66 2.49 15.59
CA ALA A 72 -22.78 1.68 15.14
C ALA A 72 -22.73 1.47 13.61
N GLY A 73 -22.80 0.20 13.19
CA GLY A 73 -22.75 -0.19 11.76
C GLY A 73 -21.34 -0.22 11.14
N ALA A 74 -20.29 0.07 11.91
CA ALA A 74 -18.92 -0.07 11.42
C ALA A 74 -18.49 -1.54 11.38
N TYR A 75 -17.58 -1.89 10.46
CA TYR A 75 -16.93 -3.19 10.47
C TYR A 75 -15.99 -3.30 11.67
N VAL A 76 -15.96 -4.48 12.28
CA VAL A 76 -15.11 -4.76 13.45
C VAL A 76 -14.08 -5.82 13.15
N ASP A 77 -12.96 -5.78 13.86
CA ASP A 77 -11.97 -6.85 13.86
C ASP A 77 -11.99 -7.60 15.19
N SER A 78 -12.28 -8.90 15.15
CA SER A 78 -12.39 -9.76 16.33
C SER A 78 -11.16 -10.65 16.56
N ARG A 79 -10.16 -10.57 15.68
CA ARG A 79 -8.94 -11.37 15.76
C ARG A 79 -8.07 -10.94 16.93
N ALA A 80 -7.60 -11.91 17.72
CA ALA A 80 -6.93 -11.65 18.99
C ALA A 80 -5.68 -10.76 18.86
N GLU A 81 -4.96 -10.88 17.74
CA GLU A 81 -3.73 -10.16 17.43
C GLU A 81 -3.93 -8.68 17.07
N ILE A 82 -5.14 -8.27 16.68
CA ILE A 82 -5.43 -6.91 16.19
C ILE A 82 -6.76 -6.33 16.71
N ARG A 83 -7.46 -7.03 17.60
CA ARG A 83 -8.78 -6.63 18.14
C ARG A 83 -8.79 -5.28 18.87
N ASP A 84 -7.63 -4.78 19.27
CA ASP A 84 -7.49 -3.57 20.09
C ASP A 84 -7.08 -2.32 19.28
N GLN A 85 -6.86 -2.45 17.97
CA GLN A 85 -6.41 -1.36 17.07
C GLN A 85 -7.32 -1.17 15.85
N ILE A 86 -7.38 0.07 15.33
CA ILE A 86 -8.00 0.34 14.02
C ILE A 86 -7.12 -0.23 12.91
N THR A 87 -7.75 -0.81 11.89
CA THR A 87 -7.04 -1.36 10.74
C THR A 87 -7.60 -0.83 9.42
N VAL A 88 -6.69 -0.56 8.47
CA VAL A 88 -7.01 -0.08 7.13
C VAL A 88 -6.69 -1.18 6.13
N TRP A 89 -7.69 -1.53 5.33
CA TRP A 89 -7.66 -2.67 4.40
C TRP A 89 -7.83 -2.19 2.97
N PRO A 90 -7.20 -2.87 2.01
CA PRO A 90 -7.42 -2.58 0.60
C PRO A 90 -8.81 -3.05 0.18
N PHE A 91 -9.60 -2.15 -0.39
CA PHE A 91 -10.95 -2.45 -0.89
C PHE A 91 -11.10 -2.25 -2.41
N LYS A 92 -10.06 -1.70 -3.04
CA LYS A 92 -10.00 -1.37 -4.47
C LYS A 92 -10.43 -2.47 -5.46
N PHE A 93 -10.32 -3.74 -5.08
CA PHE A 93 -10.64 -4.89 -5.95
C PHE A 93 -12.05 -5.44 -5.76
N PHE A 94 -12.89 -4.81 -4.93
CA PHE A 94 -14.22 -5.30 -4.56
C PHE A 94 -15.36 -4.37 -5.03
N HIS A 95 -15.12 -3.59 -6.08
CA HIS A 95 -16.11 -2.66 -6.65
C HIS A 95 -16.80 -3.19 -7.91
N GLY A 96 -16.38 -4.35 -8.43
CA GLY A 96 -17.04 -5.02 -9.55
C GLY A 96 -18.38 -5.65 -9.15
N PRO A 97 -19.19 -6.11 -10.13
CA PRO A 97 -20.51 -6.73 -9.90
C PRO A 97 -20.46 -8.08 -9.18
N GLY A 98 -19.27 -8.61 -8.91
CA GLY A 98 -19.05 -9.84 -8.15
C GLY A 98 -17.60 -9.96 -7.70
N LEU A 99 -17.35 -10.91 -6.79
CA LEU A 99 -15.99 -11.30 -6.42
C LEU A 99 -15.23 -11.72 -7.69
N PHE A 100 -13.97 -11.32 -7.82
CA PHE A 100 -13.12 -11.58 -9.01
C PHE A 100 -13.52 -10.86 -10.31
N ASN A 101 -14.55 -10.02 -10.31
CA ASN A 101 -14.99 -9.29 -11.51
C ASN A 101 -14.44 -7.86 -11.60
N THR A 102 -13.44 -7.53 -10.79
CA THR A 102 -12.72 -6.25 -10.85
C THR A 102 -11.41 -6.45 -11.58
N ASN A 103 -11.14 -5.61 -12.59
CA ASN A 103 -9.85 -5.62 -13.28
C ASN A 103 -8.70 -5.27 -12.32
N VAL A 104 -7.61 -6.02 -12.38
CA VAL A 104 -6.38 -5.72 -11.65
C VAL A 104 -5.44 -4.96 -12.60
N PRO A 105 -5.05 -3.71 -12.28
CA PRO A 105 -4.12 -2.97 -13.13
C PRO A 105 -2.74 -3.62 -13.04
N VAL A 106 -2.15 -3.90 -14.21
CA VAL A 106 -0.76 -4.39 -14.29
C VAL A 106 0.22 -3.21 -14.29
N ILE A 107 -0.09 -2.16 -15.04
CA ILE A 107 0.66 -0.90 -15.10
C ILE A 107 -0.34 0.24 -15.23
N ARG A 108 -0.04 1.39 -14.61
CA ARG A 108 -0.89 2.59 -14.71
C ARG A 108 -0.11 3.88 -14.64
N LEU A 109 -0.70 4.96 -15.15
CA LEU A 109 -0.01 6.24 -15.30
C LEU A 109 0.60 6.79 -14.00
N ALA A 110 -0.07 6.62 -12.85
CA ALA A 110 0.48 7.12 -11.58
C ALA A 110 1.80 6.40 -11.18
N GLU A 111 1.93 5.11 -11.48
CA GLU A 111 3.17 4.36 -11.28
C GLU A 111 4.30 4.95 -12.13
N ILE A 112 4.01 5.25 -13.40
CA ILE A 112 4.98 5.87 -14.32
C ILE A 112 5.39 7.26 -13.83
N LEU A 113 4.43 8.08 -13.38
CA LEU A 113 4.70 9.41 -12.84
C LEU A 113 5.55 9.34 -11.56
N LEU A 114 5.24 8.47 -10.62
CA LEU A 114 6.01 8.33 -9.38
C LEU A 114 7.41 7.73 -9.62
N THR A 115 7.54 6.82 -10.59
CA THR A 115 8.85 6.32 -11.06
C THR A 115 9.66 7.45 -11.66
N ARG A 116 9.06 8.26 -12.55
CA ARG A 116 9.73 9.43 -13.14
C ARG A 116 10.10 10.47 -12.09
N SER A 117 9.24 10.68 -11.08
CA SER A 117 9.48 11.60 -9.97
C SER A 117 10.74 11.24 -9.20
N ILE A 118 10.90 9.97 -8.76
CA ILE A 118 12.10 9.57 -8.01
C ILE A 118 13.37 9.61 -8.87
N LEU A 119 13.29 9.24 -10.16
CA LEU A 119 14.43 9.34 -11.07
C LEU A 119 14.88 10.78 -11.25
N ARG A 120 13.93 11.70 -11.47
CA ARG A 120 14.21 13.15 -11.57
C ARG A 120 14.81 13.70 -10.28
N PHE A 121 14.27 13.30 -9.13
CA PHE A 121 14.79 13.68 -7.82
C PHE A 121 16.26 13.25 -7.67
N ASN A 122 16.58 11.99 -7.98
CA ASN A 122 17.94 11.45 -7.91
C ASN A 122 18.91 12.12 -8.89
N MET A 123 18.41 12.65 -10.01
CA MET A 123 19.18 13.43 -10.99
C MET A 123 19.29 14.92 -10.65
N GLY A 124 18.76 15.37 -9.51
CA GLY A 124 18.75 16.78 -9.10
C GLY A 124 17.72 17.66 -9.82
N ASN A 125 16.82 17.07 -10.62
CA ASN A 125 15.70 17.78 -11.24
C ASN A 125 14.51 17.85 -10.28
N PHE A 126 14.64 18.65 -9.22
CA PHE A 126 13.63 18.77 -8.17
C PHE A 126 12.31 19.39 -8.65
N SER A 127 12.36 20.31 -9.63
CA SER A 127 11.15 20.91 -10.20
C SER A 127 10.31 19.84 -10.92
N GLY A 128 10.93 19.07 -11.82
CA GLY A 128 10.23 18.02 -12.54
C GLY A 128 9.79 16.86 -11.64
N ALA A 129 10.51 16.59 -10.56
CA ALA A 129 10.09 15.61 -9.55
C ALA A 129 8.83 16.08 -8.81
N ALA A 130 8.77 17.36 -8.42
CA ALA A 130 7.62 17.96 -7.77
C ALA A 130 6.39 18.00 -8.68
N ASP A 131 6.56 18.33 -9.97
CA ASP A 131 5.46 18.33 -10.94
C ASP A 131 4.80 16.94 -11.07
N ASP A 132 5.62 15.88 -11.16
CA ASP A 132 5.14 14.51 -11.25
C ASP A 132 4.42 14.06 -9.98
N LEU A 133 5.01 14.36 -8.81
CA LEU A 133 4.42 14.03 -7.50
C LEU A 133 3.08 14.76 -7.30
N ASN A 134 3.03 16.05 -7.61
CA ASN A 134 1.84 16.88 -7.48
C ASN A 134 0.70 16.41 -8.39
N THR A 135 1.00 15.87 -9.56
CA THR A 135 -0.01 15.32 -10.46
C THR A 135 -0.80 14.20 -9.78
N VAL A 136 -0.10 13.27 -9.12
CA VAL A 136 -0.74 12.15 -8.41
C VAL A 136 -1.47 12.64 -7.16
N ARG A 137 -0.81 13.47 -6.34
CA ARG A 137 -1.36 13.99 -5.08
C ARG A 137 -2.61 14.83 -5.29
N LYS A 138 -2.58 15.75 -6.26
CA LYS A 138 -3.73 16.62 -6.57
C LYS A 138 -4.95 15.82 -7.01
N ARG A 139 -4.76 14.75 -7.80
CA ARG A 139 -5.86 13.86 -8.23
C ARG A 139 -6.51 13.18 -7.03
N SER A 140 -5.70 12.74 -6.06
CA SER A 140 -6.15 12.05 -4.85
C SER A 140 -6.66 13.00 -3.76
N TRP A 141 -6.58 14.32 -3.95
CA TRP A 141 -6.98 15.31 -2.96
C TRP A 141 -8.47 15.64 -3.05
N ASP A 142 -9.16 15.63 -1.91
CA ASP A 142 -10.53 16.13 -1.75
C ASP A 142 -10.54 17.56 -1.21
N GLU A 143 -10.79 18.53 -2.09
CA GLU A 143 -10.84 19.95 -1.72
C GLU A 143 -12.03 20.30 -0.82
N SER A 144 -13.09 19.50 -0.82
CA SER A 144 -14.25 19.72 0.07
C SER A 144 -13.93 19.43 1.53
N ILE A 145 -12.91 18.60 1.78
CA ILE A 145 -12.44 18.22 3.12
C ILE A 145 -11.15 18.94 3.47
N GLY A 146 -10.16 18.91 2.57
CA GLY A 146 -8.81 19.42 2.81
C GLY A 146 -8.61 20.90 2.44
N GLY A 147 -9.58 21.55 1.81
CA GLY A 147 -9.41 22.88 1.24
C GLY A 147 -8.57 22.86 -0.06
N VAL A 148 -8.11 24.04 -0.51
CA VAL A 148 -7.33 24.16 -1.76
C VAL A 148 -6.03 23.36 -1.69
N TYR A 149 -5.77 22.52 -2.69
CA TYR A 149 -4.54 21.73 -2.77
C TYR A 149 -3.28 22.62 -2.73
N GLN A 150 -2.39 22.36 -1.78
CA GLN A 150 -1.10 23.04 -1.66
C GLN A 150 0.00 22.20 -2.33
N PRO A 151 0.61 22.67 -3.43
CA PRO A 151 1.61 21.89 -4.16
C PRO A 151 2.92 21.79 -3.39
N ILE A 152 3.57 20.63 -3.52
CA ILE A 152 4.98 20.45 -3.17
C ILE A 152 5.83 21.28 -4.14
N THR A 153 6.84 21.94 -3.62
CA THR A 153 7.71 22.85 -4.36
C THR A 153 9.09 22.22 -4.56
N THR A 154 9.87 22.79 -5.48
CA THR A 154 11.28 22.44 -5.69
C THR A 154 12.11 22.50 -4.41
N ASN A 155 11.76 23.38 -3.46
CA ASN A 155 12.55 23.63 -2.25
C ASN A 155 12.22 22.70 -1.08
N ASN A 156 11.10 21.96 -1.14
CA ASN A 156 10.65 21.12 -0.01
C ASN A 156 10.34 19.67 -0.40
N ILE A 157 10.45 19.30 -1.68
CA ILE A 157 10.35 17.90 -2.09
C ILE A 157 11.46 17.08 -1.44
N THR A 158 11.11 15.88 -0.98
CA THR A 158 12.06 14.89 -0.49
C THR A 158 11.80 13.53 -1.15
N ALA A 159 12.80 12.65 -1.19
CA ALA A 159 12.63 11.27 -1.63
C ALA A 159 11.56 10.55 -0.80
N GLU A 160 11.51 10.81 0.52
CA GLU A 160 10.53 10.21 1.42
C GLU A 160 9.08 10.57 1.04
N MET A 161 8.82 11.82 0.63
CA MET A 161 7.50 12.20 0.13
C MET A 161 7.07 11.36 -1.09
N ILE A 162 8.01 11.06 -1.98
CA ILE A 162 7.76 10.24 -3.18
C ILE A 162 7.53 8.78 -2.78
N HIS A 163 8.33 8.25 -1.84
CA HIS A 163 8.19 6.89 -1.32
C HIS A 163 6.85 6.68 -0.60
N LEU A 164 6.44 7.62 0.25
CA LEU A 164 5.15 7.59 0.95
C LEU A 164 4.00 7.65 -0.04
N GLU A 165 4.07 8.55 -1.02
CA GLU A 165 3.03 8.65 -2.05
C GLU A 165 2.89 7.35 -2.84
N ARG A 166 4.01 6.72 -3.22
CA ARG A 166 3.99 5.43 -3.93
C ARG A 166 3.39 4.32 -3.08
N MET A 167 3.73 4.25 -1.80
CA MET A 167 3.20 3.21 -0.91
C MET A 167 1.68 3.29 -0.75
N VAL A 168 1.10 4.49 -0.64
CA VAL A 168 -0.37 4.65 -0.57
C VAL A 168 -1.03 4.49 -1.94
N GLU A 169 -0.42 5.05 -3.00
CA GLU A 169 -0.96 4.98 -4.35
C GLU A 169 -1.02 3.54 -4.83
N MET A 170 0.08 2.79 -4.70
CA MET A 170 0.24 1.39 -5.11
C MET A 170 -0.16 0.41 -4.01
N PHE A 171 -0.89 0.84 -2.98
CA PHE A 171 -1.27 -0.05 -1.88
C PHE A 171 -2.05 -1.26 -2.41
N ASN A 172 -1.56 -2.44 -2.04
CA ASN A 172 -2.06 -3.75 -2.47
C ASN A 172 -1.91 -4.03 -3.98
N GLU A 173 -0.94 -3.40 -4.64
CA GLU A 173 -0.44 -3.75 -5.98
C GLU A 173 0.99 -4.31 -5.85
N PRO A 174 1.43 -5.22 -6.74
CA PRO A 174 2.75 -5.85 -6.67
C PRO A 174 3.87 -4.86 -7.06
N ASP A 175 4.24 -3.99 -6.11
CA ASP A 175 5.09 -2.82 -6.39
C ASP A 175 6.33 -2.73 -5.49
N ARG A 176 6.14 -2.64 -4.17
CA ARG A 176 7.14 -2.06 -3.25
C ARG A 176 8.50 -2.74 -3.26
N ILE A 177 8.55 -4.06 -3.29
CA ILE A 177 9.81 -4.83 -3.24
C ILE A 177 10.62 -4.57 -4.52
N GLU A 178 10.02 -4.75 -5.69
CA GLU A 178 10.72 -4.55 -6.96
C GLU A 178 11.09 -3.09 -7.19
N TYR A 179 10.23 -2.16 -6.78
CA TYR A 179 10.55 -0.74 -6.78
C TYR A 179 11.83 -0.43 -5.99
N LEU A 180 11.96 -0.89 -4.74
CA LEU A 180 13.15 -0.65 -3.93
C LEU A 180 14.40 -1.33 -4.51
N ARG A 181 14.27 -2.58 -4.99
CA ARG A 181 15.37 -3.30 -5.64
C ARG A 181 15.87 -2.57 -6.89
N SER A 182 14.97 -2.02 -7.70
CA SER A 182 15.32 -1.25 -8.89
C SER A 182 16.12 0.02 -8.56
N LEU A 183 15.87 0.59 -7.38
CA LEU A 183 16.61 1.74 -6.85
C LEU A 183 17.87 1.35 -6.07
N LYS A 184 18.16 0.06 -5.95
CA LYS A 184 19.25 -0.49 -5.11
C LYS A 184 19.12 -0.04 -3.65
N VAL A 185 17.90 -0.02 -3.15
CA VAL A 185 17.56 0.31 -1.76
C VAL A 185 17.18 -0.97 -1.04
N ASP A 186 17.77 -1.20 0.13
CA ASP A 186 17.46 -2.36 0.96
C ASP A 186 16.00 -2.37 1.45
N ILE A 187 15.47 -3.56 1.69
CA ILE A 187 14.06 -3.77 1.99
C ILE A 187 13.90 -3.70 3.52
N PRO A 188 13.14 -2.73 4.05
CA PRO A 188 12.97 -2.59 5.48
C PRO A 188 12.16 -3.75 6.07
N ALA A 189 12.36 -4.02 7.35
CA ALA A 189 11.61 -5.04 8.09
C ALA A 189 10.10 -4.73 8.16
N GLY A 190 9.71 -3.47 8.01
CA GLY A 190 8.33 -3.02 8.23
C GLY A 190 7.98 -3.10 9.72
N ASP A 191 6.74 -3.52 10.03
CA ASP A 191 6.26 -3.68 11.41
C ASP A 191 6.66 -5.03 12.04
N ARG A 192 7.48 -5.85 11.36
CA ARG A 192 7.86 -7.18 11.84
C ARG A 192 8.89 -7.05 12.96
N GLU A 193 8.56 -7.58 14.13
CA GLU A 193 9.50 -7.76 15.22
C GLU A 193 10.56 -8.81 14.87
N ASN A 194 11.77 -8.67 15.42
CA ASN A 194 12.88 -9.62 15.25
C ASN A 194 13.28 -9.90 13.79
N THR A 195 12.95 -8.99 12.87
CA THR A 195 13.34 -9.09 11.45
C THR A 195 14.31 -7.96 11.13
N SER A 196 15.44 -8.27 10.49
CA SER A 196 16.38 -7.27 10.03
C SER A 196 16.00 -6.69 8.67
N VAL A 197 16.62 -5.58 8.31
CA VAL A 197 16.65 -5.10 6.92
C VAL A 197 17.21 -6.21 6.03
N GLU A 198 16.57 -6.45 4.89
CA GLU A 198 17.01 -7.44 3.90
C GLU A 198 17.74 -6.70 2.75
N PRO A 199 19.01 -7.02 2.47
CA PRO A 199 19.78 -6.35 1.42
C PRO A 199 19.12 -6.46 0.05
N TYR A 200 19.14 -5.41 -0.78
CA TYR A 200 18.51 -5.44 -2.12
C TYR A 200 19.10 -6.51 -3.05
N THR A 201 20.33 -6.96 -2.76
CA THR A 201 21.07 -8.03 -3.47
C THR A 201 20.74 -9.43 -2.97
N SER A 202 19.83 -9.59 -2.01
CA SER A 202 19.52 -10.88 -1.43
C SER A 202 18.97 -11.86 -2.47
N GLU A 203 19.54 -13.07 -2.50
CA GLU A 203 19.06 -14.17 -3.34
C GLU A 203 17.63 -14.61 -2.98
N ARG A 204 17.14 -14.24 -1.79
CA ARG A 204 15.77 -14.50 -1.33
C ARG A 204 14.69 -13.82 -2.18
N PHE A 205 15.06 -12.83 -2.99
CA PHE A 205 14.15 -12.18 -3.94
C PHE A 205 14.13 -12.84 -5.31
N VAL A 206 14.89 -13.92 -5.50
CA VAL A 206 14.92 -14.69 -6.74
C VAL A 206 14.14 -15.96 -6.50
N TRP A 207 13.13 -16.20 -7.32
CA TRP A 207 12.39 -17.47 -7.29
C TRP A 207 13.34 -18.60 -7.68
N ALA A 208 13.27 -19.70 -6.94
CA ALA A 208 13.96 -20.92 -7.35
C ALA A 208 13.48 -21.32 -8.75
N VAL A 209 14.41 -21.77 -9.58
CA VAL A 209 14.06 -22.37 -10.87
C VAL A 209 13.23 -23.62 -10.57
N PRO A 210 12.09 -23.84 -11.26
CA PRO A 210 11.33 -25.06 -11.12
C PRO A 210 12.22 -26.29 -11.34
N VAL A 211 12.04 -27.34 -10.53
CA VAL A 211 12.89 -28.53 -10.56
C VAL A 211 12.83 -29.21 -11.93
N GLU A 212 11.66 -29.20 -12.56
CA GLU A 212 11.44 -29.73 -13.90
C GLU A 212 12.32 -29.06 -14.95
N GLU A 213 12.54 -27.74 -14.85
CA GLU A 213 13.43 -27.02 -15.77
C GLU A 213 14.88 -27.50 -15.60
N SER A 214 15.30 -27.80 -14.37
CA SER A 214 16.64 -28.35 -14.11
C SER A 214 16.80 -29.81 -14.55
N ILE A 215 15.71 -30.58 -14.59
CA ILE A 215 15.72 -31.99 -15.02
C ILE A 215 15.74 -32.09 -16.55
N TYR A 216 14.99 -31.25 -17.25
CA TYR A 216 14.77 -31.38 -18.69
C TYR A 216 15.63 -30.46 -19.56
N ASN A 217 16.30 -29.47 -18.99
CA ASN A 217 17.20 -28.58 -19.72
C ASN A 217 18.63 -28.67 -19.18
N GLU A 218 19.50 -29.40 -19.89
CA GLU A 218 20.91 -29.63 -19.51
C GLU A 218 21.79 -28.36 -19.54
N ASN A 219 21.28 -27.23 -20.06
CA ASN A 219 22.03 -25.98 -20.19
C ASN A 219 21.69 -24.94 -19.11
N LEU A 220 20.91 -25.35 -18.10
CA LEU A 220 20.42 -24.49 -17.03
C LEU A 220 21.40 -24.48 -15.84
#